data_AF-A0A7X5DG53-F1
#
_entry.id   AF-A0A7X5DG53-F1
#
_cell.length_a   1.000
_cell.length_b   1.000
_cell.length_c   1.000
_cell.angle_alpha   90.00
_cell.angle_beta   90.00
_cell.angle_gamma   90.00
#
_symmetry.space_group_name_H-M   'P 1'
#
loop_
_entity.id
_entity.type
_entity.pdbx_description
1 polymer ?
#
loop_
_entity_poly.entity_id
_entity_poly.type
_entity_poly.pdbx_seq_one_letter_code
_entity_poly.pdbx_strand_id
1 'polypeptide(L)'
;MKKVPLIAQIISLACALVAVGAVLLWAAPCAGSLELANGNMVPMRCAYTGKVAVLLALMLAVVCTAGLATRRPLAATVALLSAALILMTFDTPLSIGVCKNADMACQATALWLRLAGGISLAAAAVGGLANPNRKRIRA
;
A
#
# COMPACT_ATOMS: atom_id res chain seq x y z
N MET A 1 -0.23 -28.01 1.42
CA MET A 1 0.21 -26.63 1.74
C MET A 1 -0.96 -25.75 2.19
N LYS A 2 -1.68 -26.09 3.29
CA LYS A 2 -2.87 -25.32 3.72
C LYS A 2 -2.53 -24.01 4.46
N LYS A 3 -1.28 -23.84 4.93
CA LYS A 3 -0.84 -22.71 5.77
C LYS A 3 -0.28 -21.53 4.99
N VAL A 4 0.18 -21.75 3.75
CA VAL A 4 0.79 -20.73 2.87
C VAL A 4 -0.06 -19.46 2.68
N PRO A 5 -1.37 -19.55 2.35
CA PRO A 5 -2.21 -18.36 2.23
C PRO A 5 -2.32 -17.55 3.53
N LEU A 6 -2.24 -18.22 4.68
CA LEU A 6 -2.34 -17.60 5.99
C LEU A 6 -1.05 -16.89 6.38
N ILE A 7 0.10 -17.48 6.03
CA ILE A 7 1.41 -16.84 6.19
C ILE A 7 1.51 -15.59 5.30
N ALA A 8 1.02 -15.66 4.06
CA ALA A 8 0.97 -14.51 3.15
C ALA A 8 0.15 -13.34 3.72
N GLN A 9 -0.97 -13.63 4.40
CA GLN A 9 -1.80 -12.62 5.08
C GLN A 9 -1.09 -11.96 6.26
N ILE A 10 -0.31 -12.73 7.04
CA ILE A 10 0.48 -12.19 8.16
C ILE A 10 1.57 -11.26 7.63
N ILE A 11 2.26 -11.65 6.56
CA ILE A 11 3.31 -10.82 5.93
C ILE A 11 2.70 -9.50 5.43
N SER A 12 1.56 -9.57 4.72
CA SER A 12 0.90 -8.38 4.20
C SER A 12 0.33 -7.47 5.31
N LEU A 13 -0.11 -8.03 6.44
CA LEU A 13 -0.47 -7.26 7.63
C LEU A 13 0.74 -6.50 8.20
N ALA A 14 1.90 -7.15 8.31
CA ALA A 14 3.12 -6.49 8.76
C ALA A 14 3.54 -5.36 7.81
N CYS A 15 3.47 -5.59 6.49
CA CYS A 15 3.74 -4.56 5.49
C CYS A 15 2.75 -3.38 5.58
N ALA A 16 1.48 -3.63 5.87
CA ALA A 16 0.48 -2.57 6.08
C ALA A 16 0.85 -1.68 7.28
N LEU A 17 1.27 -2.27 8.40
CA LEU A 17 1.72 -1.53 9.58
C LEU A 17 3.00 -0.73 9.31
N VAL A 18 3.95 -1.30 8.57
CA VAL A 18 5.16 -0.59 8.14
C VAL A 18 4.82 0.59 7.23
N ALA A 19 3.86 0.43 6.31
CA ALA A 19 3.40 1.52 5.45
C ALA A 19 2.77 2.67 6.26
N VAL A 20 1.95 2.36 7.27
CA VAL A 20 1.38 3.37 8.19
C VAL A 20 2.48 4.05 9.00
N GLY A 21 3.40 3.28 9.58
CA GLY A 21 4.52 3.82 10.36
C GLY A 21 5.45 4.70 9.51
N ALA A 22 5.70 4.32 8.26
CA ALA A 22 6.53 5.10 7.36
C ALA A 22 5.95 6.49 7.11
N VAL A 23 4.64 6.57 6.88
CA VAL A 23 3.97 7.85 6.62
C VAL A 23 3.84 8.72 7.89
N LEU A 24 3.70 8.11 9.07
CA LEU A 24 3.40 8.85 10.31
C LEU A 24 4.60 9.15 11.22
N LEU A 25 5.65 8.31 11.19
CA LEU A 25 6.70 8.34 12.21
C LEU A 25 8.08 8.79 11.69
N TRP A 26 8.55 8.28 10.54
CA TRP A 26 9.94 8.51 10.10
C TRP A 26 10.13 9.03 8.67
N ALA A 27 9.14 8.88 7.79
CA ALA A 27 9.19 9.41 6.43
C ALA A 27 7.89 10.17 6.14
N ALA A 28 7.62 11.20 6.95
CA ALA A 28 6.41 12.00 6.79
C ALA A 28 6.42 12.74 5.44
N PRO A 29 5.32 12.69 4.67
CA PRO A 29 5.20 13.45 3.45
C PRO A 29 5.17 14.95 3.76
N CYS A 30 5.67 15.71 2.81
CA CYS A 30 5.85 17.15 2.84
C CYS A 30 4.51 17.85 3.16
N ALA A 31 4.45 18.57 4.29
CA ALA A 31 3.28 19.33 4.75
C ALA A 31 3.28 20.81 4.29
N GLY A 32 4.26 21.20 3.47
CA GLY A 32 4.42 22.59 3.02
C GLY A 32 3.24 23.10 2.20
N SER A 33 2.86 24.35 2.43
CA SER A 33 2.00 25.14 1.56
C SER A 33 2.84 25.80 0.47
N LEU A 34 2.39 25.74 -0.78
CA LEU A 34 2.96 26.53 -1.87
C LEU A 34 2.17 27.81 -2.02
N GLU A 35 2.88 28.94 -2.09
CA GLU A 35 2.30 30.21 -2.48
C GLU A 35 2.18 30.22 -4.01
N LEU A 36 0.94 30.26 -4.51
CA LEU A 36 0.68 30.41 -5.94
C LEU A 36 1.10 31.82 -6.36
N ALA A 37 1.43 32.02 -7.65
CA ALA A 37 1.70 33.35 -8.22
C ALA A 37 0.53 34.35 -8.07
N ASN A 38 -0.65 33.88 -7.63
CA ASN A 38 -1.83 34.65 -7.29
C ASN A 38 -1.91 35.02 -5.78
N GLY A 39 -0.84 34.81 -5.00
CA GLY A 39 -0.79 35.05 -3.55
C GLY A 39 -1.61 34.08 -2.69
N ASN A 40 -2.16 33.01 -3.27
CA ASN A 40 -2.97 32.02 -2.55
C ASN A 40 -2.11 30.84 -2.07
N MET A 41 -2.35 30.35 -0.86
CA MET A 41 -1.62 29.22 -0.27
C MET A 41 -2.37 27.91 -0.50
N VAL A 42 -1.77 26.98 -1.25
CA VAL A 42 -2.36 25.65 -1.50
C VAL A 42 -1.44 24.56 -0.94
N PRO A 43 -1.98 23.57 -0.19
CA PRO A 43 -1.20 22.44 0.30
C PRO A 43 -0.59 21.62 -0.85
N MET A 44 0.66 21.17 -0.66
CA MET A 44 1.33 20.33 -1.65
C MET A 44 0.56 19.03 -1.94
N ARG A 45 0.65 18.59 -3.20
CA ARG A 45 0.09 17.32 -3.70
C ARG A 45 0.48 16.09 -2.84
N CYS A 46 1.68 16.15 -2.27
CA CYS A 46 2.27 15.10 -1.45
C CYS A 46 1.56 14.92 -0.09
N ALA A 47 0.92 15.96 0.44
CA ALA A 47 0.11 15.86 1.65
C ALA A 47 -1.16 15.04 1.41
N TYR A 48 -1.80 15.20 0.25
CA TYR A 48 -2.98 14.42 -0.13
C TYR A 48 -2.62 12.96 -0.41
N THR A 49 -1.52 12.69 -1.11
CA THR A 49 -1.07 11.31 -1.32
C THR A 49 -0.71 10.60 -0.02
N GLY A 50 -0.12 11.32 0.95
CA GLY A 50 0.10 10.80 2.30
C GLY A 50 -1.18 10.33 2.99
N LYS A 51 -2.23 11.16 2.98
CA LYS A 51 -3.52 10.82 3.58
C LYS A 51 -4.17 9.61 2.91
N VAL A 52 -4.16 9.58 1.57
CA VAL A 52 -4.71 8.47 0.79
C VAL A 52 -3.90 7.18 1.04
N ALA A 53 -2.59 7.27 1.14
CA ALA A 53 -1.72 6.14 1.42
C ALA A 53 -2.01 5.51 2.79
N VAL A 54 -2.20 6.32 3.83
CA VAL A 54 -2.58 5.84 5.16
C VAL A 54 -3.95 5.16 5.12
N LEU A 55 -4.93 5.75 4.44
CA LEU A 55 -6.26 5.15 4.30
C LEU A 55 -6.20 3.79 3.60
N LEU A 56 -5.44 3.67 2.50
CA LEU A 56 -5.26 2.40 1.81
C LEU A 56 -4.52 1.37 2.65
N ALA A 57 -3.50 1.78 3.41
CA ALA A 57 -2.77 0.88 4.30
C ALA A 57 -3.66 0.38 5.47
N LEU A 58 -4.52 1.23 6.02
CA LEU A 58 -5.52 0.84 7.02
C LEU A 58 -6.54 -0.15 6.45
N MET A 59 -7.05 0.11 5.23
CA MET A 59 -7.93 -0.83 4.54
C MET A 59 -7.26 -2.18 4.31
N LEU A 60 -5.99 -2.18 3.90
CA LEU A 60 -5.20 -3.41 3.75
C LEU A 60 -5.09 -4.17 5.08
N ALA A 61 -4.81 -3.46 6.18
CA ALA A 61 -4.76 -4.07 7.50
C ALA A 61 -6.10 -4.70 7.91
N VAL A 62 -7.22 -4.00 7.71
CA VAL A 62 -8.58 -4.51 8.00
C VAL A 62 -8.90 -5.75 7.16
N VAL A 63 -8.55 -5.76 5.88
CA VAL A 63 -8.77 -6.92 4.99
C VAL A 63 -7.93 -8.12 5.44
N CYS A 64 -6.67 -7.89 5.84
CA CYS A 64 -5.80 -8.94 6.35
C CYS A 64 -6.29 -9.49 7.70
N THR A 65 -6.74 -8.65 8.63
CA THR A 65 -7.29 -9.13 9.91
C THR A 65 -8.59 -9.89 9.72
N ALA A 66 -9.49 -9.41 8.86
CA ALA A 66 -10.73 -10.11 8.51
C ALA A 66 -10.46 -11.46 7.82
N GLY A 67 -9.49 -11.53 6.90
CA GLY A 67 -9.07 -12.77 6.24
C GLY A 67 -8.47 -13.78 7.23
N LEU A 68 -7.72 -13.30 8.22
CA LEU A 68 -7.16 -14.13 9.29
C LEU A 68 -8.26 -14.68 10.23
N ALA A 69 -9.21 -13.82 10.63
CA ALA A 69 -10.32 -14.18 11.50
C ALA A 69 -11.27 -15.19 10.84
N THR A 70 -11.60 -14.98 9.56
CA THR A 70 -12.49 -15.86 8.79
C THR A 70 -11.77 -17.08 8.21
N ARG A 71 -10.44 -17.18 8.35
CA ARG A 71 -9.56 -18.19 7.72
C ARG A 71 -9.73 -18.27 6.19
N ARG A 72 -10.23 -17.21 5.56
CA ARG A 72 -10.44 -17.12 4.11
C ARG A 72 -9.37 -16.23 3.49
N PRO A 73 -8.50 -16.75 2.61
CA PRO A 73 -7.50 -15.92 1.97
C PRO A 73 -8.13 -15.01 0.93
N LEU A 74 -8.25 -13.73 1.29
CA LEU A 74 -8.68 -12.65 0.42
C LEU A 74 -7.53 -12.19 -0.50
N ALA A 75 -6.82 -13.14 -1.13
CA ALA A 75 -5.60 -12.86 -1.87
C ALA A 75 -5.79 -11.84 -3.01
N ALA A 76 -6.95 -11.89 -3.69
CA ALA A 76 -7.26 -10.96 -4.77
C ALA A 76 -7.43 -9.51 -4.27
N THR A 77 -8.12 -9.29 -3.15
CA THR A 77 -8.29 -7.94 -2.60
C THR A 77 -7.00 -7.41 -1.99
N VAL A 78 -6.22 -8.26 -1.32
CA VAL A 78 -4.87 -7.91 -0.83
C VAL A 78 -3.99 -7.51 -2.00
N ALA A 79 -4.00 -8.25 -3.11
CA ALA A 79 -3.23 -7.91 -4.30
C ALA A 79 -3.68 -6.58 -4.92
N LEU A 80 -4.99 -6.33 -5.03
CA LEU A 80 -5.54 -5.08 -5.56
C LEU A 80 -5.14 -3.87 -4.69
N LEU A 81 -5.29 -3.98 -3.37
CA LEU A 81 -4.90 -2.90 -2.45
C LEU A 81 -3.39 -2.67 -2.47
N SER A 82 -2.58 -3.73 -2.56
CA SER A 82 -1.12 -3.63 -2.69
C SER A 82 -0.71 -2.95 -3.99
N ALA A 83 -1.37 -3.27 -5.10
CA ALA A 83 -1.15 -2.61 -6.38
C ALA A 83 -1.56 -1.13 -6.34
N ALA A 84 -2.70 -0.81 -5.71
CA ALA A 84 -3.12 0.57 -5.49
C ALA A 84 -2.09 1.37 -4.67
N LEU A 85 -1.53 0.75 -3.61
CA LEU A 85 -0.46 1.35 -2.80
C LEU A 85 0.80 1.66 -3.62
N ILE A 86 1.14 0.82 -4.60
CA ILE A 86 2.28 1.07 -5.49
C ILE A 86 1.91 2.17 -6.50
N LEU A 87 0.76 2.06 -7.15
CA LEU A 87 0.37 2.93 -8.27
C LEU A 87 0.22 4.40 -7.85
N MET A 88 -0.28 4.66 -6.64
CA MET A 88 -0.40 6.01 -6.08
C MET A 88 0.96 6.71 -5.86
N THR A 89 2.07 5.97 -5.86
CA THR A 89 3.43 6.54 -5.77
C THR A 89 3.99 6.94 -7.13
N PHE A 90 3.32 6.59 -8.23
CA PHE A 90 3.72 6.99 -9.57
C PHE A 90 2.88 8.18 -10.04
N ASP A 91 3.52 9.09 -10.77
CA ASP A 91 2.87 10.20 -11.46
C ASP A 91 2.18 9.60 -12.71
N THR A 92 0.93 9.19 -12.55
CA THR A 92 0.07 8.62 -13.61
C THR A 92 -1.23 9.42 -13.65
N PRO A 93 -2.00 9.47 -14.75
CA PRO A 93 -3.25 10.24 -14.79
C PRO A 93 -4.30 9.78 -13.76
N LEU A 94 -4.11 8.61 -13.16
CA LEU A 94 -4.95 8.04 -12.09
C LEU A 94 -4.47 8.43 -10.67
N SER A 95 -3.32 9.10 -10.53
CA SER A 95 -2.63 9.35 -9.26
C SER A 95 -2.08 10.77 -9.18
N ILE A 96 -2.23 11.38 -8.00
CA ILE A 96 -1.70 12.71 -7.69
C ILE A 96 -0.15 12.75 -7.72
N GLY A 97 0.48 11.58 -7.56
CA GLY A 97 1.93 11.40 -7.60
C GLY A 97 2.68 12.00 -6.40
N VAL A 98 3.95 11.66 -6.28
CA VAL A 98 4.86 12.24 -5.29
C VAL A 98 5.79 13.26 -5.93
N CYS A 99 6.31 14.17 -5.11
CA CYS A 99 7.17 15.28 -5.49
C CYS A 99 8.41 14.73 -6.27
N LYS A 100 8.73 15.30 -7.43
CA LYS A 100 9.73 14.75 -8.38
C LYS A 100 11.18 14.84 -7.88
N ASN A 101 11.46 15.76 -6.95
CA ASN A 101 12.80 15.98 -6.41
C ASN A 101 13.21 14.83 -5.47
N ALA A 102 14.38 14.24 -5.75
CA ALA A 102 14.92 13.07 -5.05
C ALA A 102 15.27 13.35 -3.57
N ASP A 103 15.64 14.59 -3.25
CA ASP A 103 16.06 14.99 -1.89
C ASP A 103 14.91 15.27 -0.93
N MET A 104 13.65 15.13 -1.37
CA MET A 104 12.49 15.42 -0.53
C MET A 104 12.04 14.19 0.27
N ALA A 105 11.66 14.39 1.53
CA ALA A 105 11.15 13.33 2.43
C ALA A 105 10.03 12.48 1.80
N CYS A 106 9.24 13.09 0.92
CA CYS A 106 8.20 12.44 0.12
C CYS A 106 8.69 11.24 -0.74
N GLN A 107 9.96 11.24 -1.20
CA GLN A 107 10.53 10.11 -1.95
C GLN A 107 10.90 8.93 -1.05
N ALA A 108 11.36 9.20 0.18
CA ALA A 108 11.58 8.15 1.17
C ALA A 108 10.26 7.44 1.48
N THR A 109 9.16 8.19 1.69
CA THR A 109 7.82 7.63 1.90
C THR A 109 7.38 6.77 0.71
N ALA A 110 7.59 7.27 -0.51
CA ALA A 110 7.25 6.56 -1.73
C ALA A 110 8.01 5.23 -1.87
N LEU A 111 9.30 5.23 -1.53
CA LEU A 111 10.11 4.01 -1.53
C LEU A 111 9.56 2.97 -0.53
N TRP A 112 9.25 3.39 0.70
CA TRP A 112 8.67 2.50 1.70
C TRP A 112 7.32 1.93 1.27
N LEU A 113 6.46 2.74 0.66
CA LEU A 113 5.16 2.31 0.14
C LEU A 113 5.32 1.32 -1.02
N ARG A 114 6.28 1.55 -1.93
CA ARG A 114 6.59 0.63 -3.04
C ARG A 114 7.14 -0.70 -2.53
N LEU A 115 8.03 -0.68 -1.55
CA LEU A 115 8.59 -1.89 -0.95
C LEU A 115 7.51 -2.69 -0.20
N ALA A 116 6.75 -2.03 0.69
CA ALA A 116 5.68 -2.67 1.45
C ALA A 116 4.56 -3.21 0.54
N GLY A 117 4.14 -2.41 -0.45
CA GLY A 117 3.17 -2.83 -1.46
C GLY A 117 3.70 -3.97 -2.33
N GLY A 118 4.96 -3.91 -2.76
CA GLY A 118 5.60 -4.93 -3.59
C GLY A 118 5.71 -6.28 -2.90
N ILE A 119 6.17 -6.27 -1.63
CA ILE A 119 6.23 -7.49 -0.81
C ILE A 119 4.84 -8.07 -0.58
N SER A 120 3.85 -7.22 -0.28
CA SER A 120 2.46 -7.65 -0.07
C SER A 120 1.83 -8.23 -1.33
N LEU A 121 2.10 -7.63 -2.49
CA LEU A 121 1.64 -8.11 -3.79
C LEU A 121 2.25 -9.48 -4.11
N ALA A 122 3.56 -9.65 -3.91
CA ALA A 122 4.24 -10.92 -4.13
C ALA A 122 3.71 -12.01 -3.18
N ALA A 123 3.53 -11.68 -1.90
CA ALA A 123 2.94 -12.58 -0.92
C ALA A 123 1.52 -12.98 -1.30
N ALA A 124 0.68 -12.04 -1.74
CA ALA A 124 -0.67 -12.30 -2.20
C ALA A 124 -0.70 -13.17 -3.46
N ALA A 125 0.21 -12.94 -4.41
CA ALA A 125 0.34 -13.76 -5.62
C ALA A 125 0.72 -15.21 -5.28
N VAL A 126 1.74 -15.41 -4.43
CA VAL A 126 2.15 -16.75 -3.96
C VAL A 126 1.03 -17.41 -3.17
N GLY A 127 0.36 -16.69 -2.26
CA GLY A 127 -0.78 -17.20 -1.50
C GLY A 127 -1.98 -17.58 -2.37
N GLY A 128 -2.22 -16.82 -3.45
CA GLY A 128 -3.27 -17.09 -4.43
C GLY A 128 -2.95 -18.30 -5.33
N LEU A 129 -1.70 -18.43 -5.79
CA LEU A 129 -1.22 -19.57 -6.59
C LEU A 129 -1.19 -20.86 -5.77
N ALA A 130 -0.77 -20.78 -4.50
CA ALA A 130 -0.73 -21.92 -3.59
C ALA A 130 -2.10 -22.31 -3.02
N ASN A 131 -3.18 -21.59 -3.36
CA ASN A 131 -4.51 -21.84 -2.82
C ASN A 131 -5.05 -23.22 -3.32
N PRO A 132 -5.27 -24.19 -2.41
CA PRO A 132 -5.67 -25.55 -2.80
C PRO A 132 -7.03 -25.63 -3.51
N ASN A 133 -7.93 -24.65 -3.33
CA ASN A 133 -9.20 -24.60 -4.04
C ASN A 133 -9.04 -24.40 -5.57
N ARG A 134 -7.93 -23.81 -6.03
CA ARG A 134 -7.64 -23.66 -7.46
C ARG A 134 -7.42 -25.00 -8.16
N LYS A 135 -6.96 -26.02 -7.41
CA LYS A 135 -6.74 -27.39 -7.94
C LYS A 135 -8.03 -28.19 -8.05
N ARG A 136 -9.07 -27.87 -7.28
CA ARG A 136 -10.35 -28.61 -7.28
C ARG A 136 -11.24 -28.31 -8.49
N ILE A 137 -11.06 -27.15 -9.14
CA ILE A 137 -11.83 -26.76 -10.35
C ILE A 137 -11.24 -27.39 -11.63
N ARG A 138 -10.02 -27.93 -11.57
CA ARG A 138 -9.34 -28.59 -12.70
C ARG A 138 -9.42 -30.13 -12.65
N ALA A 139 -10.23 -30.70 -11.75
CA ALA A 139 -10.41 -32.14 -11.61
C ALA A 139 -11.82 -32.54 -12.05
#